data_AF-A0A7Y2YMR5-F1
#
_entry.id   AF-A0A7Y2YMR5-F1
#
_cell.length_a   1.000
_cell.length_b   1.000
_cell.length_c   1.000
_cell.angle_alpha   90.00
_cell.angle_beta   90.00
_cell.angle_gamma   90.00
#
_symmetry.space_group_name_H-M   'P 1'
#
loop_
_entity.id
_entity.type
_entity.pdbx_description
1 polymer ?
#
loop_
_entity_poly.entity_id
_entity_poly.type
_entity_poly.pdbx_seq_one_letter_code
_entity_poly.pdbx_strand_id
1 'polypeptide(L)'
;MNSKINHSMSLAKPDAHALSIKQRIAIALGITGLFILALALFNTNFPNKSLFLWLSLGLIFLGTILFANDAYLTKLEGIKNDAVWFKSISSRGTLGWITGIVLTGFYIVLYFYPQYLGLTSDGSSNTGIISLFDPLSYLLSGNPASQWFVYGTLYTVAILAFGYKFMLKYRHNRYQQLRTASVMFFQLGFAFLIPEFMARLNESPNYNLPYYDLKSIWPLNYYLFDSWSINGFLSSGTLGLTLLIFGVVSIFVISPFLTYKYGKRWYCSWVCGCGGLAETAGDPFRHLSSKKLSAWKIERWLIHTVLVFSVIMTTAVVYSFLGKDPNSYWLTQNVFLIGVGVLLSVIFAVVMLFKRDELGKDAKYGAIAYF
;
A
#
# COMPACT_ATOMS: atom_id res chain seq x y z
N MET A 1 38.08 -12.24 -22.87
CA MET A 1 37.57 -13.18 -21.84
C MET A 1 36.15 -13.56 -22.22
N ASN A 2 35.92 -14.85 -22.45
CA ASN A 2 34.66 -15.38 -22.98
C ASN A 2 33.60 -15.39 -21.87
N SER A 3 32.69 -14.41 -21.85
CA SER A 3 31.62 -14.33 -20.83
C SER A 3 30.46 -15.27 -21.17
N LYS A 4 30.72 -16.58 -21.20
CA LYS A 4 29.64 -17.56 -21.20
C LYS A 4 29.07 -17.63 -19.78
N ILE A 5 27.87 -17.07 -19.60
CA ILE A 5 27.09 -17.23 -18.38
C ILE A 5 26.62 -18.68 -18.33
N ASN A 6 27.26 -19.49 -17.49
CA ASN A 6 26.84 -20.86 -17.26
C ASN A 6 25.54 -20.83 -16.43
N HIS A 7 24.41 -21.14 -17.06
CA HIS A 7 23.16 -21.41 -16.36
C HIS A 7 23.23 -22.81 -15.74
N SER A 8 23.75 -22.90 -14.51
CA SER A 8 23.60 -24.12 -13.72
C SER A 8 22.12 -24.34 -13.37
N MET A 9 21.57 -25.47 -13.80
CA MET A 9 20.23 -25.95 -13.41
C MET A 9 20.24 -26.70 -12.07
N SER A 10 21.39 -26.74 -11.38
CA SER A 10 21.51 -27.36 -10.06
C SER A 10 20.72 -26.56 -9.01
N LEU A 11 19.90 -27.27 -8.23
CA LEU A 11 19.29 -26.74 -7.00
C LEU A 11 20.36 -26.32 -5.96
N ALA A 12 21.52 -26.97 -5.97
CA ALA A 12 22.68 -26.61 -5.15
C ALA A 12 23.63 -25.71 -5.94
N LYS A 13 23.70 -24.42 -5.57
CA LYS A 13 24.72 -23.48 -6.07
C LYS A 13 25.98 -23.57 -5.19
N PRO A 14 27.12 -24.08 -5.68
CA PRO A 14 28.36 -24.16 -4.90
C PRO A 14 28.94 -22.77 -4.57
N ASP A 15 28.63 -21.73 -5.35
CA ASP A 15 29.08 -20.34 -5.14
C ASP A 15 28.10 -19.47 -4.34
N ALA A 16 27.08 -20.08 -3.71
CA ALA A 16 26.19 -19.32 -2.84
C ALA A 16 26.98 -18.88 -1.61
N HIS A 17 27.16 -17.57 -1.42
CA HIS A 17 27.67 -17.00 -0.17
C HIS A 17 26.99 -17.70 1.01
N ALA A 18 27.76 -18.54 1.72
CA ALA A 18 27.21 -19.41 2.74
C ALA A 18 26.57 -18.54 3.83
N LEU A 19 25.28 -18.76 4.09
CA LEU A 19 24.57 -18.09 5.16
C LEU A 19 25.24 -18.40 6.50
N SER A 20 25.44 -17.38 7.32
CA SER A 20 25.95 -17.54 8.69
C SER A 20 24.99 -18.40 9.52
N ILE A 21 25.48 -19.04 10.57
CA ILE A 21 24.63 -19.84 11.48
C ILE A 21 23.48 -18.97 12.04
N LYS A 22 23.77 -17.71 12.39
CA LYS A 22 22.78 -16.74 12.85
C LYS A 22 21.71 -16.47 11.80
N GLN A 23 22.09 -16.28 10.53
CA GLN A 23 21.16 -16.08 9.43
C GLN A 23 20.28 -17.32 9.18
N ARG A 24 20.83 -18.54 9.32
CA ARG A 24 20.06 -19.78 9.18
C ARG A 24 19.01 -19.91 10.27
N ILE A 25 19.37 -19.65 11.53
CA ILE A 25 18.44 -19.63 12.66
C ILE A 25 17.35 -18.58 12.43
N ALA A 26 17.73 -17.38 12.01
CA ALA A 26 16.80 -16.29 11.73
C ALA A 26 15.79 -16.65 10.61
N ILE A 27 16.26 -17.31 9.54
CA ILE A 27 15.41 -17.82 8.47
C ILE A 27 14.49 -18.92 9.00
N ALA A 28 15.01 -19.87 9.79
CA ALA A 28 14.20 -20.94 10.37
C ALA A 28 13.06 -20.38 11.22
N LEU A 29 13.34 -19.42 12.11
CA LEU A 29 12.32 -18.73 12.91
C LEU A 29 11.26 -18.07 12.02
N GLY A 30 11.67 -17.31 11.00
CA GLY A 30 10.73 -16.67 10.08
C GLY A 30 9.87 -17.66 9.30
N ILE A 31 10.47 -18.77 8.84
CA ILE A 31 9.74 -19.85 8.14
C ILE A 31 8.76 -20.54 9.08
N THR A 32 9.13 -20.81 10.34
CA THR A 32 8.21 -21.37 11.33
C THR A 32 7.01 -20.45 11.56
N GLY A 33 7.23 -19.14 11.66
CA GLY A 33 6.13 -18.17 11.77
C GLY A 33 5.20 -18.18 10.55
N LEU A 34 5.76 -18.21 9.33
CA LEU A 34 4.99 -18.35 8.09
C LEU A 34 4.25 -19.69 7.99
N PHE A 35 4.87 -20.77 8.47
CA PHE A 35 4.27 -22.10 8.48
C PHE A 35 3.02 -22.15 9.35
N ILE A 36 3.00 -21.44 10.49
CA ILE A 36 1.81 -21.32 11.33
C ILE A 36 0.67 -20.61 10.57
N LEU A 37 0.96 -19.53 9.83
CA LEU A 37 -0.05 -18.88 8.99
C LEU A 37 -0.54 -19.79 7.87
N ALA A 38 0.36 -20.58 7.28
CA ALA A 38 0.00 -21.54 6.24
C ALA A 38 -0.91 -22.66 6.79
N LEU A 39 -0.65 -23.16 8.01
CA LEU A 39 -1.53 -24.10 8.69
C LEU A 39 -2.93 -23.49 8.93
N ALA A 40 -3.01 -22.19 9.23
CA ALA A 40 -4.30 -21.51 9.37
C ALA A 40 -5.10 -21.49 8.06
N LEU A 41 -4.46 -21.46 6.89
CA LEU A 41 -5.15 -21.57 5.60
C LEU A 41 -5.84 -22.94 5.40
N PHE A 42 -5.30 -24.00 6.01
CA PHE A 42 -5.88 -25.35 5.94
C PHE A 42 -6.92 -25.63 7.03
N ASN A 43 -7.47 -24.58 7.67
CA ASN A 43 -8.46 -24.71 8.75
C ASN A 43 -8.00 -25.56 9.95
N THR A 44 -6.70 -25.57 10.24
CA THR A 44 -6.17 -26.27 11.40
C THR A 44 -6.72 -25.66 12.69
N ASN A 45 -7.25 -26.48 13.60
CA ASN A 45 -7.84 -25.98 14.84
C ASN A 45 -6.73 -25.64 15.87
N PHE A 46 -6.56 -24.35 16.17
CA PHE A 46 -5.60 -23.88 17.16
C PHE A 46 -6.25 -23.76 18.54
N PRO A 47 -5.73 -24.44 19.59
CA PRO A 47 -6.30 -24.38 20.94
C PRO A 47 -6.38 -22.96 21.53
N ASN A 48 -5.39 -22.11 21.22
CA ASN A 48 -5.37 -20.71 21.63
C ASN A 48 -4.95 -19.82 20.44
N LYS A 49 -5.95 -19.35 19.69
CA LYS A 49 -5.75 -18.51 18.49
C LYS A 49 -4.89 -17.27 18.76
N SER A 50 -5.07 -16.60 19.91
CA SER A 50 -4.29 -15.41 20.29
C SER A 50 -2.80 -15.74 20.43
N LEU A 51 -2.46 -16.81 21.15
CA LEU A 51 -1.07 -17.22 21.35
C LEU A 51 -0.41 -17.57 20.00
N PHE A 52 -1.08 -18.37 19.16
CA PHE A 52 -0.52 -18.77 17.87
C PHE A 52 -0.37 -17.59 16.90
N LEU A 53 -1.26 -16.60 16.95
CA LEU A 53 -1.14 -15.37 16.17
C LEU A 53 0.10 -14.56 16.61
N TRP A 54 0.23 -14.26 17.91
CA TRP A 54 1.36 -13.52 18.44
C TRP A 54 2.69 -14.24 18.22
N LEU A 55 2.70 -15.57 18.36
CA LEU A 55 3.87 -16.40 18.10
C LEU A 55 4.23 -16.34 16.62
N SER A 56 3.26 -16.47 15.71
CA SER A 56 3.51 -16.39 14.27
C SER A 56 4.08 -15.03 13.85
N LEU A 57 3.40 -13.93 14.20
CA LEU A 57 3.84 -12.58 13.84
C LEU A 57 5.16 -12.23 14.54
N GLY A 58 5.32 -12.62 15.80
CA GLY A 58 6.54 -12.43 16.57
C GLY A 58 7.73 -13.17 15.97
N LEU A 59 7.58 -14.43 15.55
CA LEU A 59 8.64 -15.19 14.90
C LEU A 59 9.05 -14.59 13.56
N ILE A 60 8.09 -14.14 12.74
CA ILE A 60 8.38 -13.45 11.47
C ILE A 60 9.16 -12.15 11.72
N PHE A 61 8.69 -11.35 12.68
CA PHE A 61 9.30 -10.06 13.01
C PHE A 61 10.71 -10.23 13.58
N LEU A 62 10.87 -11.09 14.59
CA LEU A 62 12.15 -11.40 15.23
C LEU A 62 13.14 -12.05 14.25
N GLY A 63 12.68 -13.01 13.44
CA GLY A 63 13.50 -13.63 12.40
C GLY A 63 14.03 -12.59 11.41
N THR A 64 13.19 -11.64 10.99
CA THR A 64 13.61 -10.56 10.09
C THR A 64 14.62 -9.62 10.74
N ILE A 65 14.42 -9.25 12.01
CA ILE A 65 15.34 -8.38 12.77
C ILE A 65 16.71 -9.06 12.97
N LEU A 66 16.71 -10.32 13.42
CA LEU A 66 17.95 -11.07 13.65
C LEU A 66 18.75 -11.23 12.35
N PHE A 67 18.07 -11.52 11.25
CA PHE A 67 18.69 -11.59 9.94
C PHE A 67 19.29 -10.24 9.52
N ALA A 68 18.54 -9.15 9.71
CA ALA A 68 18.99 -7.81 9.34
C ALA A 68 20.20 -7.34 10.18
N ASN A 69 20.20 -7.62 11.48
CA ASN A 69 21.30 -7.30 12.38
C ASN A 69 22.60 -7.96 11.92
N ASP A 70 22.59 -9.27 11.67
CA ASP A 70 23.78 -9.98 11.21
C ASP A 70 24.23 -9.51 9.80
N ALA A 71 23.27 -9.18 8.93
CA ALA A 71 23.56 -8.75 7.56
C ALA A 71 24.22 -7.36 7.47
N TYR A 72 23.90 -6.42 8.38
CA TYR A 72 24.35 -5.03 8.28
C TYR A 72 25.24 -4.55 9.43
N LEU A 73 25.03 -5.00 10.67
CA LEU A 73 25.80 -4.48 11.81
C LEU A 73 27.24 -4.99 11.83
N THR A 74 27.48 -6.18 11.29
CA THR A 74 28.81 -6.81 11.21
C THR A 74 29.67 -6.27 10.05
N LYS A 75 29.09 -5.40 9.21
CA LYS A 75 29.74 -4.88 8.01
C LYS A 75 30.30 -3.48 8.27
N LEU A 76 31.34 -3.15 7.50
CA LEU A 76 31.91 -1.81 7.44
C LEU A 76 30.84 -0.79 7.02
N GLU A 77 31.07 0.46 7.40
CA GLU A 77 30.18 1.57 7.08
C GLU A 77 29.93 1.72 5.57
N GLY A 78 28.79 2.34 5.24
CA GLY A 78 28.34 2.58 3.86
C GLY A 78 27.12 1.77 3.43
N ILE A 79 26.56 2.14 2.28
CA ILE A 79 25.35 1.52 1.71
C ILE A 79 25.74 0.25 0.97
N LYS A 80 25.30 -0.91 1.45
CA LYS A 80 25.66 -2.22 0.89
C LYS A 80 24.57 -2.78 -0.03
N ASN A 81 24.93 -3.04 -1.29
CA ASN A 81 24.08 -3.65 -2.31
C ASN A 81 24.70 -4.96 -2.82
N ASP A 82 25.16 -5.80 -1.89
CA ASP A 82 26.04 -6.91 -2.21
C ASP A 82 25.27 -8.08 -2.87
N ALA A 83 25.84 -8.55 -4.00
CA ALA A 83 25.43 -9.74 -4.73
C ALA A 83 23.94 -9.82 -5.14
N VAL A 84 23.27 -8.67 -5.30
CA VAL A 84 21.83 -8.62 -5.61
C VAL A 84 21.48 -9.35 -6.92
N TRP A 85 22.36 -9.28 -7.93
CA TRP A 85 22.20 -9.97 -9.22
C TRP A 85 22.35 -11.49 -9.16
N PHE A 86 22.96 -12.04 -8.11
CA PHE A 86 23.26 -13.48 -8.02
C PHE A 86 22.22 -14.26 -7.19
N LYS A 87 21.41 -13.54 -6.41
CA LYS A 87 20.39 -14.11 -5.53
C LYS A 87 19.15 -14.50 -6.35
N SER A 88 18.75 -15.77 -6.26
CA SER A 88 17.60 -16.34 -7.01
C SER A 88 16.30 -15.52 -6.81
N ILE A 89 16.08 -14.98 -5.60
CA ILE A 89 14.91 -14.16 -5.29
C ILE A 89 14.86 -12.85 -6.08
N SER A 90 16.00 -12.17 -6.28
CA SER A 90 16.07 -10.83 -6.89
C SER A 90 16.52 -10.84 -8.35
N SER A 91 16.97 -11.97 -8.89
CA SER A 91 17.55 -12.08 -10.23
C SER A 91 16.64 -12.79 -11.25
N ARG A 92 15.32 -12.72 -11.09
CA ARG A 92 14.34 -13.51 -11.88
C ARG A 92 14.59 -15.03 -11.83
N GLY A 93 15.17 -15.53 -10.73
CA GLY A 93 15.38 -16.96 -10.49
C GLY A 93 14.10 -17.67 -10.06
N THR A 94 14.19 -18.97 -9.79
CA THR A 94 13.05 -19.82 -9.39
C THR A 94 12.32 -19.29 -8.17
N LEU A 95 13.05 -18.86 -7.13
CA LEU A 95 12.45 -18.29 -5.92
C LEU A 95 11.72 -16.98 -6.21
N GLY A 96 12.24 -16.14 -7.12
CA GLY A 96 11.57 -14.91 -7.54
C GLY A 96 10.23 -15.18 -8.24
N TRP A 97 10.19 -16.17 -9.13
CA TRP A 97 8.94 -16.59 -9.80
C TRP A 97 7.94 -17.21 -8.83
N ILE A 98 8.38 -18.10 -7.93
CA ILE A 98 7.53 -18.68 -6.89
C ILE A 98 6.91 -17.57 -6.04
N THR A 99 7.70 -16.61 -5.56
CA THR A 99 7.18 -15.48 -4.79
C THR A 99 6.20 -14.63 -5.60
N GLY A 100 6.48 -14.36 -6.88
CA GLY A 100 5.57 -13.63 -7.76
C GLY A 100 4.22 -14.33 -7.95
N ILE A 101 4.23 -15.64 -8.18
CA ILE A 101 3.01 -16.45 -8.33
C ILE A 101 2.23 -16.48 -7.02
N VAL A 102 2.88 -16.73 -5.88
CA VAL A 102 2.23 -16.79 -4.57
C VAL A 102 1.61 -15.44 -4.21
N LEU A 103 2.32 -14.32 -4.41
CA LEU A 103 1.76 -12.99 -4.14
C LEU A 103 0.58 -12.67 -5.06
N THR A 104 0.70 -12.97 -6.36
CA THR A 104 -0.39 -12.73 -7.32
C THR A 104 -1.62 -13.58 -6.97
N GLY A 105 -1.42 -14.87 -6.68
CA GLY A 105 -2.49 -15.76 -6.23
C GLY A 105 -3.14 -15.30 -4.93
N PHE A 106 -2.34 -14.85 -3.96
CA PHE A 106 -2.86 -14.26 -2.73
C PHE A 106 -3.76 -13.05 -3.00
N TYR A 107 -3.36 -12.12 -3.89
CA TYR A 107 -4.20 -10.98 -4.24
C TYR A 107 -5.48 -11.37 -5.00
N ILE A 108 -5.43 -12.37 -5.87
CA ILE A 108 -6.64 -12.89 -6.56
C ILE A 108 -7.63 -13.44 -5.52
N VAL A 109 -7.14 -14.25 -4.58
CA VAL A 109 -7.99 -14.81 -3.51
C VAL A 109 -8.51 -13.69 -2.61
N LEU A 110 -7.67 -12.74 -2.21
CA LEU A 110 -8.04 -11.62 -1.35
C LEU A 110 -9.17 -10.75 -1.96
N TYR A 111 -9.13 -10.48 -3.27
CA TYR A 111 -10.12 -9.61 -3.90
C TYR A 111 -11.37 -10.35 -4.37
N PHE A 112 -11.22 -11.54 -4.94
CA PHE A 112 -12.33 -12.23 -5.62
C PHE A 112 -12.88 -13.43 -4.86
N TYR A 113 -12.09 -14.06 -3.99
CA TYR A 113 -12.49 -15.27 -3.27
C TYR A 113 -12.17 -15.22 -1.75
N PRO A 114 -12.68 -14.22 -1.01
CA PRO A 114 -12.49 -14.07 0.44
C PRO A 114 -12.72 -15.35 1.25
N GLN A 115 -13.69 -16.16 0.80
CA GLN A 115 -14.11 -17.38 1.46
C GLN A 115 -12.98 -18.39 1.63
N TYR A 116 -11.98 -18.39 0.74
CA TYR A 116 -10.82 -19.28 0.88
C TYR A 116 -9.83 -18.81 1.95
N LEU A 117 -9.90 -17.54 2.38
CA LEU A 117 -9.20 -17.04 3.57
C LEU A 117 -10.00 -17.32 4.86
N GLY A 118 -11.22 -17.83 4.72
CA GLY A 118 -12.11 -18.17 5.83
C GLY A 118 -13.06 -17.05 6.24
N LEU A 119 -13.36 -16.12 5.32
CA LEU A 119 -14.43 -15.14 5.51
C LEU A 119 -15.77 -15.86 5.37
N THR A 120 -16.59 -15.83 6.41
CA THR A 120 -17.91 -16.47 6.41
C THR A 120 -19.00 -15.38 6.43
N SER A 121 -20.16 -15.66 5.83
CA SER A 121 -21.28 -14.72 5.76
C SER A 121 -21.94 -14.49 7.13
N ASP A 122 -22.59 -13.33 7.26
CA ASP A 122 -23.15 -12.77 8.50
C ASP A 122 -23.91 -13.81 9.35
N GLY A 123 -23.38 -14.03 10.57
CA GLY A 123 -23.97 -14.88 11.61
C GLY A 123 -23.15 -16.12 11.97
N SER A 124 -22.13 -16.48 11.17
CA SER A 124 -21.24 -17.61 11.45
C SER A 124 -19.82 -17.16 11.82
N SER A 125 -19.16 -17.90 12.71
CA SER A 125 -17.79 -17.60 13.11
C SER A 125 -16.83 -17.69 11.92
N ASN A 126 -15.90 -16.76 11.81
CA ASN A 126 -14.82 -16.84 10.82
C ASN A 126 -14.07 -18.17 10.94
N THR A 127 -13.56 -18.64 9.80
CA THR A 127 -12.73 -19.83 9.69
C THR A 127 -11.33 -19.47 9.17
N GLY A 128 -10.46 -20.46 9.01
CA GLY A 128 -9.17 -20.30 8.35
C GLY A 128 -8.24 -19.26 8.98
N ILE A 129 -7.52 -18.55 8.12
CA ILE A 129 -6.57 -17.51 8.52
C ILE A 129 -7.28 -16.31 9.13
N ILE A 130 -8.46 -15.92 8.64
CA ILE A 130 -9.22 -14.79 9.21
C ILE A 130 -9.57 -15.06 10.67
N SER A 131 -9.99 -16.30 10.98
CA SER A 131 -10.30 -16.69 12.35
C SER A 131 -9.12 -16.60 13.32
N LEU A 132 -7.89 -16.74 12.83
CA LEU A 132 -6.68 -16.59 13.65
C LEU A 132 -6.46 -15.12 14.05
N PHE A 133 -6.91 -14.17 13.23
CA PHE A 133 -6.80 -12.73 13.47
C PHE A 133 -7.99 -12.14 14.26
N ASP A 134 -9.09 -12.89 14.44
CA ASP A 134 -10.26 -12.44 15.22
C ASP A 134 -9.87 -11.84 16.58
N PRO A 135 -9.02 -12.48 17.43
CA PRO A 135 -8.70 -11.93 18.74
C PRO A 135 -8.04 -10.54 18.68
N LEU A 136 -7.22 -10.30 17.65
CA LEU A 136 -6.56 -9.01 17.45
C LEU A 136 -7.54 -7.97 16.90
N SER A 137 -8.46 -8.37 16.02
CA SER A 137 -9.52 -7.50 15.52
C SER A 137 -10.45 -7.06 16.64
N TYR A 138 -10.96 -7.99 17.46
CA TYR A 138 -11.77 -7.66 18.62
C TYR A 138 -11.05 -6.73 19.61
N LEU A 139 -9.73 -6.88 19.77
CA LEU A 139 -8.93 -5.99 20.61
C LEU A 139 -8.88 -4.54 20.06
N LEU A 140 -8.74 -4.37 18.74
CA LEU A 140 -8.55 -3.06 18.14
C LEU A 140 -9.87 -2.40 17.73
N SER A 141 -10.68 -3.10 16.94
CA SER A 141 -11.88 -2.59 16.28
C SER A 141 -13.19 -2.99 16.94
N GLY A 142 -13.17 -3.95 17.87
CA GLY A 142 -14.39 -4.50 18.49
C GLY A 142 -15.21 -5.43 17.58
N ASN A 143 -14.82 -5.56 16.32
CA ASN A 143 -15.53 -6.32 15.29
C ASN A 143 -14.76 -7.61 14.90
N PRO A 144 -15.44 -8.63 14.33
CA PRO A 144 -14.77 -9.79 13.75
C PRO A 144 -13.78 -9.38 12.67
N ALA A 145 -12.70 -10.15 12.49
CA ALA A 145 -11.68 -9.81 11.51
C ALA A 145 -12.26 -9.90 10.09
N SER A 146 -11.95 -8.90 9.27
CA SER A 146 -12.20 -8.95 7.82
C SER A 146 -10.93 -9.36 7.07
N GLN A 147 -11.08 -9.73 5.80
CA GLN A 147 -9.93 -9.96 4.93
C GLN A 147 -9.00 -8.72 4.83
N TRP A 148 -9.57 -7.51 4.91
CA TRP A 148 -8.84 -6.26 4.87
C TRP A 148 -8.07 -6.02 6.18
N PHE A 149 -8.64 -6.44 7.31
CA PHE A 149 -7.94 -6.41 8.61
C PHE A 149 -6.70 -7.32 8.59
N VAL A 150 -6.84 -8.55 8.09
CA VAL A 150 -5.71 -9.49 7.94
C VAL A 150 -4.65 -8.90 7.02
N TYR A 151 -5.06 -8.40 5.86
CA TYR A 151 -4.17 -7.74 4.91
C TYR A 151 -3.45 -6.55 5.55
N GLY A 152 -4.18 -5.64 6.19
CA GLY A 152 -3.66 -4.44 6.86
C GLY A 152 -2.68 -4.78 7.98
N THR A 153 -2.95 -5.83 8.76
CA THR A 153 -2.05 -6.31 9.81
C THR A 153 -0.75 -6.85 9.23
N LEU A 154 -0.83 -7.79 8.27
CA LEU A 154 0.35 -8.37 7.62
C LEU A 154 1.18 -7.30 6.90
N TYR A 155 0.51 -6.36 6.26
CA TYR A 155 1.12 -5.24 5.56
C TYR A 155 1.86 -4.30 6.52
N THR A 156 1.25 -3.98 7.67
CA THR A 156 1.87 -3.16 8.71
C THR A 156 3.08 -3.86 9.33
N VAL A 157 2.97 -5.15 9.66
CA VAL A 157 4.12 -5.95 10.15
C VAL A 157 5.24 -5.98 9.12
N ALA A 158 4.94 -6.16 7.84
CA ALA A 158 5.93 -6.16 6.77
C ALA A 158 6.65 -4.79 6.65
N ILE A 159 5.90 -3.68 6.68
CA ILE A 159 6.48 -2.33 6.64
C ILE A 159 7.37 -2.08 7.86
N LEU A 160 6.96 -2.51 9.06
CA LEU A 160 7.78 -2.31 10.26
C LEU A 160 9.06 -3.17 10.23
N ALA A 161 8.94 -4.45 9.86
CA ALA A 161 10.07 -5.38 9.82
C ALA A 161 11.08 -5.01 8.74
N PHE A 162 10.62 -4.77 7.50
CA PHE A 162 11.49 -4.37 6.40
C PHE A 162 11.93 -2.90 6.51
N GLY A 163 11.14 -2.05 7.16
CA GLY A 163 11.53 -0.69 7.54
C GLY A 163 12.72 -0.68 8.49
N TYR A 164 12.68 -1.49 9.55
CA TYR A 164 13.83 -1.67 10.45
C TYR A 164 15.08 -2.18 9.70
N LYS A 165 14.93 -3.22 8.88
CA LYS A 165 16.01 -3.72 8.01
C LYS A 165 16.60 -2.61 7.11
N PHE A 166 15.75 -1.76 6.54
CA PHE A 166 16.18 -0.67 5.67
C PHE A 166 16.89 0.44 6.46
N MET A 167 16.41 0.79 7.66
CA MET A 167 17.08 1.74 8.54
C MET A 167 18.48 1.26 8.94
N LEU A 168 18.68 -0.04 9.18
CA LEU A 168 20.01 -0.61 9.41
C LEU A 168 20.92 -0.51 8.18
N LYS A 169 20.40 -0.85 7.00
CA LYS A 169 21.13 -0.74 5.74
C LYS A 169 21.61 0.70 5.47
N TYR A 170 20.80 1.70 5.82
CA TYR A 170 21.09 3.11 5.62
C TYR A 170 21.41 3.84 6.94
N ARG A 171 22.00 3.15 7.93
CA ARG A 171 22.20 3.69 9.30
C ARG A 171 23.04 4.97 9.38
N HIS A 172 23.86 5.23 8.36
CA HIS A 172 24.71 6.42 8.27
C HIS A 172 24.06 7.57 7.47
N ASN A 173 22.82 7.41 7.01
CA ASN A 173 22.10 8.39 6.21
C ASN A 173 20.83 8.84 6.94
N ARG A 174 20.90 10.02 7.59
CA ARG A 174 19.78 10.60 8.35
C ARG A 174 18.53 10.81 7.50
N TYR A 175 18.68 11.20 6.24
CA TYR A 175 17.54 11.40 5.34
C TYR A 175 16.75 10.11 5.15
N GLN A 176 17.46 8.98 4.94
CA GLN A 176 16.82 7.69 4.74
C GLN A 176 16.16 7.17 6.02
N GLN A 177 16.80 7.37 7.17
CA GLN A 177 16.23 7.00 8.46
C GLN A 177 14.92 7.76 8.76
N LEU A 178 14.93 9.09 8.62
CA LEU A 178 13.74 9.92 8.84
C LEU A 178 12.62 9.56 7.87
N ARG A 179 12.96 9.32 6.60
CA ARG A 179 11.99 8.92 5.58
C ARG A 179 11.32 7.59 5.92
N THR A 180 12.11 6.58 6.28
CA THR A 180 11.57 5.26 6.64
C THR A 180 10.77 5.31 7.94
N ALA A 181 11.23 6.06 8.95
CA ALA A 181 10.50 6.26 10.18
C ALA A 181 9.15 6.95 9.94
N SER A 182 9.10 7.96 9.06
CA SER A 182 7.87 8.63 8.66
C SER A 182 6.87 7.65 8.05
N VAL A 183 7.28 6.83 7.07
CA VAL A 183 6.36 5.88 6.42
C VAL A 183 5.88 4.81 7.41
N MET A 184 6.75 4.32 8.31
CA MET A 184 6.34 3.40 9.38
C MET A 184 5.31 4.02 10.32
N PHE A 185 5.48 5.30 10.68
CA PHE A 185 4.55 6.04 11.51
C PHE A 185 3.18 6.24 10.83
N PHE A 186 3.16 6.67 9.57
CA PHE A 186 1.89 6.83 8.83
C PHE A 186 1.18 5.49 8.59
N GLN A 187 1.93 4.42 8.29
CA GLN A 187 1.34 3.11 8.14
C GLN A 187 0.73 2.59 9.45
N LEU A 188 1.48 2.64 10.56
CA LEU A 188 1.01 2.11 11.83
C LEU A 188 -0.10 2.99 12.42
N GLY A 189 0.10 4.31 12.44
CA GLY A 189 -0.84 5.26 13.02
C GLY A 189 -2.04 5.54 12.13
N PHE A 190 -1.81 6.22 11.00
CA PHE A 190 -2.88 6.77 10.16
C PHE A 190 -3.61 5.74 9.30
N ALA A 191 -2.91 4.68 8.88
CA ALA A 191 -3.48 3.67 8.00
C ALA A 191 -4.07 2.46 8.73
N PHE A 192 -3.58 2.14 9.92
CA PHE A 192 -3.97 0.94 10.66
C PHE A 192 -4.64 1.28 11.98
N LEU A 193 -3.92 1.83 12.97
CA LEU A 193 -4.47 2.02 14.31
C LEU A 193 -5.65 3.01 14.35
N ILE A 194 -5.55 4.17 13.71
CA ILE A 194 -6.61 5.18 13.75
C ILE A 194 -7.91 4.63 13.14
N PRO A 195 -7.94 4.07 11.91
CA PRO A 195 -9.15 3.48 11.34
C PRO A 195 -9.75 2.36 12.20
N GLU A 196 -8.93 1.47 12.77
CA GLU A 196 -9.42 0.37 13.62
C GLU A 196 -10.03 0.90 14.93
N PHE A 197 -9.38 1.86 15.60
CA PHE A 197 -9.95 2.46 16.81
C PHE A 197 -11.20 3.29 16.51
N MET A 198 -11.25 3.96 15.35
CA MET A 198 -12.46 4.65 14.90
C MET A 198 -13.61 3.67 14.71
N ALA A 199 -13.37 2.50 14.12
CA ALA A 199 -14.40 1.46 13.97
C ALA A 199 -14.96 1.01 15.32
N ARG A 200 -14.10 0.87 16.34
CA ARG A 200 -14.53 0.53 17.71
C ARG A 200 -15.37 1.63 18.37
N LEU A 201 -14.99 2.89 18.19
CA LEU A 201 -15.74 4.03 18.71
C LEU A 201 -17.07 4.26 17.97
N ASN A 202 -17.26 3.59 16.83
CA ASN A 202 -18.41 3.73 15.95
C ASN A 202 -19.56 2.75 16.23
N GLU A 203 -19.48 1.90 17.26
CA GLU A 203 -20.51 0.88 17.58
C GLU A 203 -21.87 1.44 18.05
N SER A 204 -22.09 2.76 17.99
CA SER A 204 -23.39 3.35 18.32
C SER A 204 -24.40 3.08 17.19
N PRO A 205 -25.65 2.68 17.48
CA PRO A 205 -26.65 2.30 16.47
C PRO A 205 -26.99 3.39 15.44
N ASN A 206 -26.53 4.61 15.65
CA ASN A 206 -26.76 5.77 14.78
C ASN A 206 -25.56 6.12 13.89
N TYR A 207 -24.41 5.44 13.99
CA TYR A 207 -23.19 5.80 13.27
C TYR A 207 -22.63 4.60 12.48
N ASN A 208 -22.46 4.75 11.17
CA ASN A 208 -21.88 3.73 10.29
C ASN A 208 -20.71 4.33 9.51
N LEU A 209 -19.62 4.64 10.21
CA LEU A 209 -18.41 5.16 9.61
C LEU A 209 -17.76 4.08 8.74
N PRO A 210 -17.58 4.33 7.44
CA PRO A 210 -16.83 3.42 6.60
C PRO A 210 -15.36 3.41 7.04
N TYR A 211 -14.69 2.28 6.81
CA TYR A 211 -13.25 2.19 7.03
C TYR A 211 -12.52 3.22 6.16
N TYR A 212 -11.91 4.22 6.80
CA TYR A 212 -11.27 5.32 6.10
C TYR A 212 -9.79 5.45 6.45
N ASP A 213 -8.93 5.08 5.50
CA ASP A 213 -7.50 5.35 5.57
C ASP A 213 -7.24 6.84 5.34
N LEU A 214 -6.92 7.57 6.41
CA LEU A 214 -6.68 9.02 6.39
C LEU A 214 -5.51 9.43 5.49
N LYS A 215 -4.61 8.50 5.15
CA LYS A 215 -3.51 8.78 4.22
C LYS A 215 -3.96 8.66 2.77
N SER A 216 -5.10 8.04 2.49
CA SER A 216 -5.58 7.76 1.14
C SER A 216 -6.14 9.02 0.47
N ILE A 217 -5.56 9.39 -0.67
CA ILE A 217 -5.86 10.64 -1.37
C ILE A 217 -6.18 10.35 -2.84
N TRP A 218 -7.22 11.01 -3.37
CA TRP A 218 -7.54 11.00 -4.80
C TRP A 218 -6.44 11.70 -5.62
N PRO A 219 -6.03 11.24 -6.82
CA PRO A 219 -6.67 10.24 -7.69
C PRO A 219 -6.24 8.79 -7.47
N LEU A 220 -5.40 8.51 -6.46
CA LEU A 220 -4.91 7.15 -6.21
C LEU A 220 -6.02 6.21 -5.71
N ASN A 221 -6.97 6.75 -4.94
CA ASN A 221 -8.13 6.04 -4.44
C ASN A 221 -9.36 6.94 -4.60
N TYR A 222 -10.41 6.42 -5.23
CA TYR A 222 -11.67 7.13 -5.46
C TYR A 222 -12.80 6.70 -4.50
N TYR A 223 -12.57 5.70 -3.63
CA TYR A 223 -13.60 5.14 -2.73
C TYR A 223 -14.22 6.16 -1.79
N LEU A 224 -13.52 7.27 -1.47
CA LEU A 224 -14.08 8.39 -0.72
C LEU A 224 -15.39 8.91 -1.37
N PHE A 225 -15.49 8.83 -2.69
CA PHE A 225 -16.61 9.33 -3.49
C PHE A 225 -17.63 8.24 -3.85
N ASP A 226 -17.42 6.98 -3.45
CA ASP A 226 -18.41 5.93 -3.69
C ASP A 226 -19.68 6.18 -2.87
N SER A 227 -20.83 5.85 -3.45
CA SER A 227 -22.14 6.08 -2.83
C SER A 227 -22.25 5.50 -1.41
N TRP A 228 -21.70 4.30 -1.18
CA TRP A 228 -21.68 3.68 0.15
C TRP A 228 -20.83 4.49 1.15
N SER A 229 -19.65 4.95 0.74
CA SER A 229 -18.76 5.72 1.62
C SER A 229 -19.37 7.08 1.95
N ILE A 230 -19.88 7.80 0.95
CA ILE A 230 -20.55 9.09 1.16
C ILE A 230 -21.75 8.92 2.09
N ASN A 231 -22.62 7.94 1.84
CA ASN A 231 -23.78 7.67 2.71
C ASN A 231 -23.36 7.29 4.14
N GLY A 232 -22.28 6.53 4.30
CA GLY A 232 -21.72 6.18 5.62
C GLY A 232 -21.19 7.41 6.36
N PHE A 233 -20.47 8.32 5.68
CA PHE A 233 -19.99 9.55 6.30
C PHE A 233 -21.13 10.51 6.65
N LEU A 234 -22.14 10.64 5.78
CA LEU A 234 -23.28 11.53 6.02
C LEU A 234 -24.21 11.00 7.13
N SER A 235 -24.38 9.68 7.24
CA SER A 235 -25.16 9.09 8.33
C SER A 235 -24.44 9.18 9.68
N SER A 236 -23.12 9.28 9.68
CA SER A 236 -22.28 9.31 10.88
C SER A 236 -22.10 10.71 11.50
N GLY A 237 -23.08 11.59 11.32
CA GLY A 237 -23.15 12.91 11.96
C GLY A 237 -21.92 13.81 11.72
N THR A 238 -21.57 14.60 12.73
CA THR A 238 -20.49 15.62 12.62
C THR A 238 -19.12 15.02 12.33
N LEU A 239 -18.81 13.86 12.89
CA LEU A 239 -17.51 13.22 12.71
C LEU A 239 -17.35 12.72 11.26
N GLY A 240 -18.36 12.04 10.72
CA GLY A 240 -18.34 11.59 9.33
C GLY A 240 -18.25 12.75 8.34
N LEU A 241 -18.99 13.84 8.58
CA LEU A 241 -18.88 15.06 7.77
C LEU A 241 -17.47 15.69 7.86
N THR A 242 -16.86 15.72 9.05
CA THR A 242 -15.50 16.25 9.24
C THR A 242 -14.47 15.46 8.45
N LEU A 243 -14.59 14.13 8.42
CA LEU A 243 -13.71 13.25 7.64
C LEU A 243 -13.90 13.43 6.13
N LEU A 244 -15.15 13.60 5.69
CA LEU A 244 -15.45 13.87 4.28
C LEU A 244 -14.85 15.22 3.85
N ILE A 245 -15.01 16.26 4.67
CA ILE A 245 -14.37 17.58 4.45
C ILE A 245 -12.85 17.44 4.46
N PHE A 246 -12.28 16.71 5.41
CA PHE A 246 -10.84 16.44 5.45
C PHE A 246 -10.37 15.75 4.16
N GLY A 247 -11.10 14.76 3.66
CA GLY A 247 -10.80 14.08 2.41
C GLY A 247 -10.77 15.06 1.22
N VAL A 248 -11.76 15.94 1.09
CA VAL A 248 -11.80 16.96 0.03
C VAL A 248 -10.68 17.99 0.18
N VAL A 249 -10.46 18.50 1.40
CA VAL A 249 -9.38 19.44 1.72
C VAL A 249 -8.00 18.82 1.48
N SER A 250 -7.85 17.51 1.71
CA SER A 250 -6.61 16.79 1.45
C SER A 250 -6.22 16.81 -0.03
N ILE A 251 -7.22 16.80 -0.92
CA ILE A 251 -7.05 16.79 -2.38
C ILE A 251 -6.72 18.18 -2.90
N PHE A 252 -7.52 19.20 -2.53
CA PHE A 252 -7.43 20.53 -3.14
C PHE A 252 -6.51 21.50 -2.40
N VAL A 253 -6.20 21.26 -1.13
CA VAL A 253 -5.41 22.19 -0.30
C VAL A 253 -4.12 21.55 0.19
N ILE A 254 -4.23 20.45 0.96
CA ILE A 254 -3.06 19.84 1.62
C ILE A 254 -2.09 19.29 0.56
N SER A 255 -2.57 18.52 -0.41
CA SER A 255 -1.71 17.90 -1.42
C SER A 255 -0.99 18.92 -2.30
N PRO A 256 -1.65 19.95 -2.86
CA PRO A 256 -0.96 21.01 -3.60
C PRO A 256 0.04 21.78 -2.74
N PHE A 257 -0.31 22.12 -1.49
CA PHE A 257 0.58 22.81 -0.57
C PHE A 257 1.86 22.01 -0.26
N LEU A 258 1.71 20.72 0.10
CA LEU A 258 2.86 19.85 0.37
C LEU A 258 3.66 19.56 -0.90
N THR A 259 3.01 19.48 -2.06
CA THR A 259 3.69 19.32 -3.35
C THR A 259 4.50 20.56 -3.71
N TYR A 260 4.00 21.76 -3.43
CA TYR A 260 4.73 23.01 -3.64
C TYR A 260 5.96 23.09 -2.73
N LYS A 261 5.82 22.74 -1.44
CA LYS A 261 6.91 22.87 -0.46
C LYS A 261 7.95 21.75 -0.52
N TYR A 262 7.52 20.50 -0.70
CA TYR A 262 8.37 19.31 -0.59
C TYR A 262 8.56 18.56 -1.93
N GLY A 263 7.93 19.04 -3.00
CA GLY A 263 8.01 18.45 -4.33
C GLY A 263 7.13 17.21 -4.51
N LYS A 264 7.02 16.74 -5.76
CA LYS A 264 6.08 15.69 -6.21
C LYS A 264 6.20 14.33 -5.52
N ARG A 265 7.30 14.08 -4.78
CA ARG A 265 7.58 12.76 -4.17
C ARG A 265 7.20 12.70 -2.70
N TRP A 266 6.70 13.78 -2.09
CA TRP A 266 6.38 13.83 -0.67
C TRP A 266 5.48 12.65 -0.25
N TYR A 267 4.39 12.41 -0.99
CA TYR A 267 3.42 11.37 -0.65
C TYR A 267 4.02 9.96 -0.75
N CYS A 268 4.52 9.59 -1.93
CA CYS A 268 5.07 8.25 -2.17
C CYS A 268 6.35 7.96 -1.36
N SER A 269 7.10 8.98 -0.93
CA SER A 269 8.34 8.77 -0.19
C SER A 269 8.16 8.83 1.33
N TRP A 270 7.17 9.55 1.85
CA TRP A 270 7.09 9.86 3.29
C TRP A 270 5.80 9.40 3.97
N VAL A 271 4.72 9.17 3.21
CA VAL A 271 3.38 8.92 3.78
C VAL A 271 2.80 7.59 3.28
N CYS A 272 2.89 7.32 1.98
CA CYS A 272 2.24 6.18 1.36
C CYS A 272 2.90 4.85 1.74
N GLY A 273 2.11 3.92 2.30
CA GLY A 273 2.56 2.56 2.62
C GLY A 273 3.11 1.81 1.40
N CYS A 274 2.48 1.95 0.21
CA CYS A 274 2.95 1.31 -1.03
C CYS A 274 4.35 1.77 -1.41
N GLY A 275 4.62 3.06 -1.21
CA GLY A 275 5.96 3.61 -1.36
C GLY A 275 6.94 3.05 -0.33
N GLY A 276 6.52 2.94 0.94
CA GLY A 276 7.29 2.30 1.99
C GLY A 276 7.72 0.88 1.66
N LEU A 277 6.80 0.04 1.18
CA LEU A 277 7.12 -1.33 0.80
C LEU A 277 8.05 -1.38 -0.42
N ALA A 278 7.84 -0.51 -1.41
CA ALA A 278 8.69 -0.41 -2.60
C ALA A 278 10.12 0.04 -2.26
N GLU A 279 10.27 0.98 -1.32
CA GLU A 279 11.57 1.47 -0.86
C GLU A 279 12.28 0.49 0.06
N THR A 280 11.56 -0.36 0.79
CA THR A 280 12.15 -1.28 1.78
C THR A 280 12.33 -2.69 1.21
N ALA A 281 11.24 -3.45 1.10
CA ALA A 281 11.24 -4.81 0.55
C ALA A 281 11.56 -4.83 -0.95
N GLY A 282 11.15 -3.80 -1.69
CA GLY A 282 11.35 -3.68 -3.13
C GLY A 282 12.75 -3.23 -3.57
N ASP A 283 13.58 -2.68 -2.67
CA ASP A 283 14.90 -2.13 -3.00
C ASP A 283 15.83 -3.10 -3.76
N PRO A 284 15.93 -4.40 -3.40
CA PRO A 284 16.75 -5.35 -4.15
C PRO A 284 16.31 -5.56 -5.60
N PHE A 285 15.06 -5.28 -5.94
CA PHE A 285 14.50 -5.54 -7.28
C PHE A 285 14.69 -4.38 -8.25
N ARG A 286 15.20 -3.22 -7.80
CA ARG A 286 15.33 -2.00 -8.62
C ARG A 286 16.15 -2.18 -9.89
N HIS A 287 17.14 -3.06 -9.87
CA HIS A 287 17.99 -3.35 -11.03
C HIS A 287 17.22 -4.06 -12.16
N LEU A 288 16.04 -4.65 -11.89
CA LEU A 288 15.20 -5.29 -12.90
C LEU A 288 14.37 -4.29 -13.72
N SER A 289 14.30 -3.02 -13.29
CA SER A 289 13.61 -1.95 -14.00
C SER A 289 14.30 -1.65 -15.34
N SER A 290 13.54 -1.72 -16.43
CA SER A 290 14.02 -1.37 -17.77
C SER A 290 14.47 0.08 -17.84
N LYS A 291 15.67 0.33 -18.37
CA LYS A 291 16.21 1.68 -18.63
C LYS A 291 16.14 2.08 -20.11
N LYS A 292 15.39 1.31 -20.91
CA LYS A 292 15.19 1.61 -22.34
C LYS A 292 14.45 2.95 -22.50
N LEU A 293 14.87 3.75 -23.48
CA LEU A 293 14.22 5.02 -23.81
C LEU A 293 12.73 4.84 -24.15
N SER A 294 12.35 3.73 -24.77
CA SER A 294 10.94 3.43 -25.07
C SER A 294 10.08 3.30 -23.81
N ALA A 295 10.57 2.58 -22.79
CA ALA A 295 9.86 2.42 -21.52
C ALA A 295 9.65 3.77 -20.82
N TRP A 296 10.67 4.62 -20.84
CA TRP A 296 10.59 5.96 -20.24
C TRP A 296 9.64 6.91 -20.98
N LYS A 297 9.62 6.85 -22.33
CA LYS A 297 8.65 7.61 -23.13
C LYS A 297 7.21 7.20 -22.81
N ILE A 298 6.96 5.89 -22.65
CA ILE A 298 5.64 5.37 -22.25
C ILE A 298 5.27 5.86 -20.86
N GLU A 299 6.16 5.72 -19.87
CA GLU A 299 5.92 6.16 -18.48
C GLU A 299 5.50 7.64 -18.42
N ARG A 300 6.16 8.50 -19.21
CA ARG A 300 5.88 9.94 -19.24
C ARG A 300 4.44 10.27 -19.67
N TRP A 301 3.95 9.62 -20.73
CA TRP A 301 2.61 9.90 -21.26
C TRP A 301 1.51 9.15 -20.47
N LEU A 302 1.79 7.89 -20.07
CA LEU A 302 0.82 7.04 -19.39
C LEU A 302 0.29 7.64 -18.08
N ILE A 303 1.13 8.36 -17.32
CA ILE A 303 0.69 9.06 -16.09
C ILE A 303 -0.46 10.03 -16.37
N HIS A 304 -0.46 10.69 -17.53
CA HIS A 304 -1.49 11.66 -17.91
C HIS A 304 -2.77 10.94 -18.33
N THR A 305 -2.67 9.83 -19.10
CA THR A 305 -3.83 8.97 -19.41
C THR A 305 -4.50 8.48 -18.14
N VAL A 306 -3.73 7.97 -17.17
CA VAL A 306 -4.27 7.44 -15.90
C VAL A 306 -4.97 8.55 -15.11
N LEU A 307 -4.42 9.77 -15.10
CA LEU A 307 -5.05 10.91 -14.45
C LEU A 307 -6.40 11.26 -15.09
N VAL A 308 -6.46 11.38 -16.41
CA VAL A 308 -7.70 11.67 -17.16
C VAL A 308 -8.75 10.59 -16.89
N PHE A 309 -8.35 9.32 -16.96
CA PHE A 309 -9.25 8.21 -16.67
C PHE A 309 -9.78 8.27 -15.22
N SER A 310 -8.92 8.58 -14.24
CA SER A 310 -9.34 8.73 -12.85
C SER A 310 -10.32 9.90 -12.65
N VAL A 311 -10.11 11.04 -13.32
CA VAL A 311 -11.06 12.17 -13.33
C VAL A 311 -12.41 11.74 -13.92
N ILE A 312 -12.42 11.07 -15.07
CA ILE A 312 -13.66 10.61 -15.72
C ILE A 312 -14.40 9.61 -14.82
N MET A 313 -13.70 8.60 -14.30
CA MET A 313 -14.29 7.59 -13.40
C MET A 313 -14.89 8.23 -12.16
N THR A 314 -14.16 9.14 -11.52
CA THR A 314 -14.64 9.83 -10.30
C THR A 314 -15.84 10.71 -10.62
N THR A 315 -15.81 11.42 -11.74
CA THR A 315 -16.94 12.23 -12.21
C THR A 315 -18.17 11.35 -12.46
N ALA A 316 -18.00 10.18 -13.08
CA ALA A 316 -19.08 9.23 -13.32
C ALA A 316 -19.67 8.65 -12.03
N VAL A 317 -18.82 8.31 -11.05
CA VAL A 317 -19.26 7.81 -9.73
C VAL A 317 -20.09 8.88 -9.00
N VAL A 318 -19.58 10.12 -8.90
CA VAL A 318 -20.30 11.22 -8.25
C VAL A 318 -21.57 11.58 -9.00
N TYR A 319 -21.54 11.60 -10.34
CA TYR A 319 -22.72 11.83 -11.17
C TYR A 319 -23.82 10.79 -10.90
N SER A 320 -23.45 9.51 -10.77
CA SER A 320 -24.38 8.42 -10.45
C SER A 320 -25.05 8.60 -9.08
N PHE A 321 -24.33 9.20 -8.13
CA PHE A 321 -24.85 9.49 -6.79
C PHE A 321 -25.82 10.69 -6.74
N LEU A 322 -25.60 11.70 -7.57
CA LEU A 322 -26.37 12.95 -7.52
C LEU A 322 -27.80 12.77 -8.07
N GLY A 323 -28.76 13.45 -7.43
CA GLY A 323 -30.15 13.48 -7.87
C GLY A 323 -30.39 14.38 -9.10
N LYS A 324 -31.51 14.13 -9.78
CA LYS A 324 -31.94 14.90 -10.96
C LYS A 324 -32.79 16.13 -10.62
N ASP A 325 -33.47 16.12 -9.47
CA ASP A 325 -34.48 17.12 -9.13
C ASP A 325 -33.87 18.43 -8.59
N PRO A 326 -33.99 19.55 -9.33
CA PRO A 326 -33.43 20.84 -8.92
C PRO A 326 -34.15 21.48 -7.71
N ASN A 327 -35.37 21.03 -7.42
CA ASN A 327 -36.17 21.56 -6.31
C ASN A 327 -35.76 20.94 -4.95
N SER A 328 -35.06 19.80 -4.98
CA SER A 328 -34.65 19.08 -3.77
C SER A 328 -33.18 19.30 -3.43
N TYR A 329 -32.33 19.58 -4.43
CA TYR A 329 -30.88 19.73 -4.25
C TYR A 329 -30.32 20.87 -5.11
N TRP A 330 -29.47 21.70 -4.51
CA TRP A 330 -28.75 22.77 -5.21
C TRP A 330 -27.67 22.25 -6.17
N LEU A 331 -27.07 21.09 -5.86
CA LEU A 331 -26.08 20.40 -6.69
C LEU A 331 -26.75 19.25 -7.44
N THR A 332 -27.25 19.52 -8.64
CA THR A 332 -27.81 18.49 -9.52
C THR A 332 -26.74 17.89 -10.43
N GLN A 333 -27.05 16.74 -11.04
CA GLN A 333 -26.23 16.08 -12.05
C GLN A 333 -25.68 17.05 -13.12
N ASN A 334 -26.55 17.88 -13.71
CA ASN A 334 -26.16 18.82 -14.76
C ASN A 334 -25.26 19.94 -14.23
N VAL A 335 -25.60 20.50 -13.06
CA VAL A 335 -24.79 21.55 -12.42
C VAL A 335 -23.40 21.03 -12.06
N PHE A 336 -23.30 19.79 -11.57
CA PHE A 336 -22.03 19.15 -11.27
C PHE A 336 -21.18 18.93 -12.53
N LEU A 337 -21.74 18.37 -13.61
CA LEU A 337 -21.00 18.16 -14.86
C LEU A 337 -20.50 19.48 -15.46
N ILE A 338 -21.35 20.51 -15.49
CA ILE A 338 -20.97 21.85 -15.93
C ILE A 338 -19.87 22.39 -15.01
N GLY A 339 -20.01 22.24 -13.70
CA GLY A 339 -19.02 22.67 -12.70
C GLY A 339 -17.66 22.01 -12.92
N VAL A 340 -17.61 20.70 -13.14
CA VAL A 340 -16.37 19.98 -13.45
C VAL A 340 -15.77 20.47 -14.77
N GLY A 341 -16.57 20.60 -15.83
CA GLY A 341 -16.11 21.10 -17.13
C GLY A 341 -15.54 22.52 -17.05
N VAL A 342 -16.22 23.42 -16.34
CA VAL A 342 -15.77 24.80 -16.11
C VAL A 342 -14.50 24.81 -15.26
N LEU A 343 -14.45 24.05 -14.17
CA LEU A 343 -13.27 23.98 -13.29
C LEU A 343 -12.03 23.51 -14.07
N LEU A 344 -12.15 22.42 -14.83
CA LEU A 344 -11.05 21.91 -15.65
C LEU A 344 -10.64 22.90 -16.74
N SER A 345 -11.60 23.55 -17.39
CA SER A 345 -11.35 24.59 -18.40
C SER A 345 -10.62 25.80 -17.82
N VAL A 346 -11.03 26.27 -16.64
CA VAL A 346 -10.39 27.39 -15.95
C VAL A 346 -8.97 27.01 -15.53
N ILE A 347 -8.76 25.83 -14.94
CA ILE A 347 -7.42 25.36 -14.56
C ILE A 347 -6.53 25.27 -15.81
N PHE A 348 -7.02 24.65 -16.89
CA PHE A 348 -6.28 24.55 -18.14
C PHE A 348 -5.92 25.93 -18.70
N ALA A 349 -6.89 26.85 -18.80
CA ALA A 349 -6.68 28.20 -19.30
C ALA A 349 -5.66 28.96 -18.44
N VAL A 350 -5.79 28.94 -17.12
CA VAL A 350 -4.87 29.61 -16.19
C VAL A 350 -3.45 29.05 -16.34
N VAL A 351 -3.29 27.72 -16.37
CA VAL A 351 -1.97 27.09 -16.51
C VAL A 351 -1.36 27.43 -17.88
N MET A 352 -2.15 27.40 -18.96
CA MET A 352 -1.66 27.69 -20.30
C MET A 352 -1.38 29.18 -20.53
N LEU A 353 -2.10 30.09 -19.87
CA LEU A 353 -1.86 31.52 -19.99
C LEU A 353 -0.64 31.97 -19.16
N PHE A 354 -0.54 31.55 -17.91
CA PHE A 354 0.48 32.05 -16.98
C PHE A 354 1.73 31.18 -16.91
N LYS A 355 1.62 29.88 -17.21
CA LYS A 355 2.69 28.90 -16.94
C LYS A 355 3.10 28.07 -18.14
N ARG A 356 2.56 28.33 -19.34
CA ARG A 356 2.95 27.58 -20.54
C ARG A 356 4.46 27.55 -20.72
N ASP A 357 5.17 28.66 -20.56
CA ASP A 357 6.59 28.71 -20.92
C ASP A 357 7.50 27.98 -19.93
N GLU A 358 6.98 27.69 -18.73
CA GLU A 358 7.64 26.85 -17.72
C GLU A 358 7.36 25.34 -17.93
N LEU A 359 6.37 24.98 -18.77
CA LEU A 359 6.05 23.59 -19.05
C LEU A 359 6.99 22.98 -20.09
N GLY A 360 7.48 21.76 -19.80
CA GLY A 360 8.19 20.95 -20.79
C GLY A 360 7.31 20.66 -22.00
N LYS A 361 7.93 20.50 -23.19
CA LYS A 361 7.20 20.23 -24.45
C LYS A 361 6.18 19.11 -24.32
N ASP A 362 6.55 18.02 -23.66
CA ASP A 362 5.65 16.86 -23.48
C ASP A 362 4.44 17.17 -22.60
N ALA A 363 4.60 18.02 -21.58
CA ALA A 363 3.51 18.43 -20.72
C ALA A 363 2.54 19.37 -21.45
N LYS A 364 3.06 20.24 -22.34
CA LYS A 364 2.23 21.07 -23.24
C LYS A 364 1.39 20.20 -24.19
N TYR A 365 2.05 19.27 -24.89
CA TYR A 365 1.36 18.37 -25.82
C TYR A 365 0.36 17.47 -25.09
N GLY A 366 0.72 16.96 -23.91
CA GLY A 366 -0.21 16.23 -23.05
C GLY A 366 -1.42 17.09 -22.68
N ALA A 367 -1.19 18.27 -22.11
CA ALA A 367 -2.29 19.15 -21.70
C ALA A 367 -3.25 19.47 -22.86
N ILE A 368 -2.74 19.73 -24.07
CA ILE A 368 -3.58 20.03 -25.25
C ILE A 368 -4.27 18.77 -25.78
N ALA A 369 -3.62 17.60 -25.76
CA ALA A 369 -4.18 16.38 -26.31
C ALA A 369 -5.23 15.72 -25.40
N TYR A 370 -5.20 15.99 -24.09
CA TYR A 370 -6.10 15.42 -23.10
C TYR A 370 -7.20 16.38 -22.61
N PHE A 371 -7.09 17.66 -22.92
CA PHE A 371 -8.16 18.64 -22.73
C PHE A 371 -9.13 18.56 -23.90
#